data_AF-A0A7S3CT18-F1
#
_entry.id   AF-A0A7S3CT18-F1
#
_cell.length_a   1.000
_cell.length_b   1.000
_cell.length_c   1.000
_cell.angle_alpha   90.00
_cell.angle_beta   90.00
_cell.angle_gamma   90.00
#
_symmetry.space_group_name_H-M   'P 1'
#
loop_
_entity.id
_entity.type
_entity.pdbx_description
1 polymer ?
#
loop_
_entity_poly.entity_id
_entity_poly.type
_entity_poly.pdbx_seq_one_letter_code
_entity_poly.pdbx_strand_id
1 'polypeptide(L)'
;EGVDPRIAYFIVTAWILSATFCFIITGFFLFHLWLLSKQYTTIEFCEKRSKQDSPFRSKSPYDRGCCSNFQSVLGRNCLFWCFPCNRNLKGDGFVFEIREDLKEQYAKEQEDIMA
;
A
#
# COMPACT_ATOMS: atom_id res chain seq x y z
N GLU A 1 47.59 20.97 0.66
CA GLU A 1 47.14 19.57 0.78
C GLU A 1 46.06 19.34 -0.26
N GLY A 2 46.31 18.49 -1.25
CA GLY A 2 45.37 18.23 -2.34
C GLY A 2 44.45 17.06 -1.99
N VAL A 3 43.19 17.13 -2.41
CA VAL A 3 42.25 16.00 -2.27
C VAL A 3 42.74 14.86 -3.16
N ASP A 4 42.85 13.64 -2.58
CA ASP A 4 43.21 12.45 -3.34
C ASP A 4 42.14 12.17 -4.42
N PRO A 5 42.51 12.12 -5.71
CA PRO A 5 41.56 11.90 -6.80
C PRO A 5 40.76 10.59 -6.68
N ARG A 6 41.30 9.56 -6.01
CA ARG A 6 40.57 8.29 -5.77
C ARG A 6 39.42 8.48 -4.79
N ILE A 7 39.66 9.26 -3.73
CA ILE A 7 38.63 9.60 -2.74
C ILE A 7 37.56 10.48 -3.38
N ALA A 8 37.98 11.47 -4.17
CA ALA A 8 37.05 12.33 -4.91
C ALA A 8 36.14 11.52 -5.84
N TYR A 9 36.69 10.56 -6.60
CA TYR A 9 35.92 9.67 -7.45
C TYR A 9 34.89 8.86 -6.66
N PHE A 10 35.29 8.22 -5.56
CA PHE A 10 34.37 7.43 -4.74
C PHE A 10 33.21 8.25 -4.17
N ILE A 11 33.51 9.45 -3.65
CA ILE A 11 32.49 10.35 -3.09
C ILE A 11 31.50 10.79 -4.17
N VAL A 12 31.99 11.22 -5.33
CA VAL A 12 31.13 11.69 -6.43
C VAL A 12 30.24 10.56 -6.95
N THR A 13 30.82 9.37 -7.19
CA THR A 13 30.03 8.21 -7.65
C THR A 13 28.99 7.78 -6.61
N ALA A 14 29.36 7.71 -5.33
CA ALA A 14 28.43 7.37 -4.26
C ALA A 14 27.28 8.40 -4.16
N TRP A 15 27.59 9.69 -4.30
CA TRP A 15 26.59 10.76 -4.26
C TRP A 15 25.60 10.67 -5.42
N ILE A 16 26.10 10.47 -6.66
CA ILE A 16 25.24 10.32 -7.85
C ILE A 16 24.34 9.10 -7.70
N LEU A 17 24.90 7.94 -7.34
CA LEU A 17 24.13 6.71 -7.15
C LEU A 17 23.07 6.88 -6.04
N SER A 18 23.46 7.45 -4.90
CA SER A 18 22.54 7.70 -3.78
C SER A 18 21.42 8.64 -4.19
N ALA A 19 21.71 9.70 -4.94
CA ALA A 19 20.69 10.64 -5.42
C ALA A 19 19.71 9.96 -6.39
N THR A 20 20.22 9.16 -7.34
CA THR A 20 19.39 8.41 -8.27
C THR A 20 18.48 7.41 -7.56
N PHE A 21 19.02 6.61 -6.62
CA PHE A 21 18.22 5.67 -5.84
C PHE A 21 17.20 6.38 -4.95
N CYS A 22 17.59 7.48 -4.32
CA CYS A 22 16.68 8.27 -3.49
C CYS A 22 15.46 8.74 -4.30
N PHE A 23 15.68 9.26 -5.51
CA PHE A 23 14.59 9.70 -6.39
C PHE A 23 13.63 8.55 -6.76
N ILE A 24 14.18 7.42 -7.22
CA ILE A 24 13.38 6.26 -7.65
C ILE A 24 12.61 5.65 -6.47
N ILE A 25 13.28 5.42 -5.35
CA ILE A 25 12.68 4.82 -4.15
C ILE A 25 11.62 5.74 -3.56
N THR A 26 11.82 7.07 -3.57
CA THR A 26 10.82 8.02 -3.08
C THR A 26 9.55 7.94 -3.92
N GLY A 27 9.66 7.92 -5.26
CA GLY A 27 8.49 7.76 -6.13
C GLY A 27 7.74 6.46 -5.88
N PHE A 28 8.47 5.35 -5.78
CA PHE A 28 7.90 4.03 -5.47
C PHE A 28 7.24 3.99 -4.07
N PHE A 29 7.86 4.62 -3.08
CA PHE A 29 7.36 4.70 -1.71
C PHE A 29 6.06 5.50 -1.63
N LEU A 30 5.98 6.67 -2.26
CA LEU A 30 4.76 7.48 -2.32
C LEU A 30 3.61 6.72 -3.00
N PHE A 31 3.92 5.99 -4.06
CA PHE A 31 2.95 5.12 -4.72
C PHE A 31 2.40 4.05 -3.76
N HIS A 32 3.26 3.40 -2.97
CA HIS A 32 2.84 2.40 -1.99
C HIS A 32 2.05 3.00 -0.82
N LEU A 33 2.40 4.22 -0.38
CA LEU A 33 1.60 4.94 0.61
C LEU A 33 0.19 5.26 0.09
N TRP A 34 0.06 5.61 -1.18
CA TRP A 34 -1.24 5.83 -1.80
C TRP A 34 -2.06 4.54 -1.89
N LEU A 35 -1.43 3.43 -2.33
CA LEU A 35 -2.06 2.11 -2.36
C LEU A 35 -2.55 1.70 -0.97
N LEU A 36 -1.70 1.88 0.04
CA LEU A 36 -2.02 1.59 1.44
C LEU A 36 -3.20 2.43 1.95
N SER A 37 -3.21 3.73 1.61
CA SER A 37 -4.31 4.63 1.96
C SER A 37 -5.66 4.20 1.38
N LYS A 38 -5.65 3.53 0.24
CA LYS A 38 -6.83 3.11 -0.52
C LYS A 38 -7.11 1.61 -0.47
N GLN A 39 -6.35 0.87 0.33
CA GLN A 39 -6.42 -0.58 0.45
C GLN A 39 -6.42 -1.30 -0.90
N TYR A 40 -5.37 -1.05 -1.69
CA TYR A 40 -5.07 -1.81 -2.89
C TYR A 40 -3.72 -2.49 -2.77
N THR A 41 -3.63 -3.70 -3.31
CA THR A 41 -2.36 -4.29 -3.74
C THR A 41 -1.95 -3.72 -5.11
N THR A 42 -0.68 -3.89 -5.47
CA THR A 42 -0.18 -3.52 -6.80
C THR A 42 -0.89 -4.31 -7.90
N ILE A 43 -1.22 -5.59 -7.65
CA ILE A 43 -1.94 -6.46 -8.58
C ILE A 43 -3.36 -5.92 -8.82
N GLU A 44 -4.10 -5.62 -7.75
CA GLU A 44 -5.45 -5.06 -7.86
C GLU A 44 -5.46 -3.68 -8.55
N PHE A 45 -4.44 -2.85 -8.31
CA PHE A 45 -4.29 -1.59 -9.04
C PHE A 45 -4.03 -1.80 -10.54
N CYS A 46 -3.20 -2.78 -10.90
CA CYS A 46 -2.97 -3.15 -12.29
C CYS A 46 -4.24 -3.72 -12.94
N GLU A 47 -5.00 -4.55 -12.23
CA GLU A 47 -6.26 -5.11 -12.72
C GLU A 47 -7.34 -4.02 -12.88
N LYS A 48 -7.42 -3.09 -11.92
CA LYS A 48 -8.25 -1.88 -12.01
C LYS A 48 -8.00 -1.10 -13.30
N ARG A 49 -6.73 -0.98 -13.72
CA ARG A 49 -6.36 -0.28 -14.96
C ARG A 49 -6.78 -1.06 -16.22
N SER A 50 -6.84 -2.39 -16.13
CA SER A 50 -7.05 -3.27 -17.29
C SER A 50 -8.53 -3.57 -17.59
N LYS A 51 -9.42 -3.62 -16.58
CA LYS A 51 -10.81 -4.09 -16.76
C LYS A 51 -11.82 -2.99 -16.43
N GLN A 52 -12.68 -2.66 -17.41
CA GLN A 52 -13.75 -1.66 -17.24
C GLN A 52 -14.79 -2.07 -16.19
N ASP A 53 -15.05 -3.37 -16.00
CA ASP A 53 -16.04 -3.87 -15.05
C ASP A 53 -15.41 -4.44 -13.76
N SER A 54 -14.18 -4.05 -13.44
CA SER A 54 -13.58 -4.49 -12.18
C SER A 54 -14.28 -3.84 -10.97
N PRO A 55 -14.58 -4.60 -9.90
CA PRO A 55 -15.14 -4.04 -8.66
C PRO A 55 -14.19 -3.02 -8.00
N PHE A 56 -12.93 -2.99 -8.45
CA PHE A 56 -11.87 -2.08 -8.04
C PHE A 56 -11.87 -0.73 -8.78
N ARG A 57 -12.72 -0.53 -9.80
CA ARG A 57 -12.71 0.68 -10.65
C ARG A 57 -13.08 1.95 -9.91
N SER A 58 -14.23 1.95 -9.22
CA SER A 58 -14.71 3.11 -8.47
C SER A 58 -13.93 3.30 -7.17
N LYS A 59 -13.95 2.28 -6.30
CA LYS A 59 -13.32 2.29 -4.98
C LYS A 59 -12.97 0.85 -4.58
N SER A 60 -11.87 0.65 -3.85
CA SER A 60 -11.49 -0.67 -3.38
C SER A 60 -12.63 -1.23 -2.52
N PRO A 61 -13.06 -2.49 -2.70
CA PRO A 61 -13.98 -3.16 -1.79
C PRO A 61 -13.49 -3.17 -0.35
N TYR A 62 -12.17 -3.10 -0.14
CA TYR A 62 -11.53 -3.19 1.16
C TYR A 62 -11.19 -1.83 1.79
N ASP A 63 -11.49 -0.71 1.11
CA ASP A 63 -11.22 0.64 1.62
C ASP A 63 -12.24 1.05 2.70
N ARG A 64 -11.81 0.97 3.97
CA ARG A 64 -12.59 1.32 5.18
C ARG A 64 -12.14 2.66 5.79
N GLY A 65 -11.42 3.48 5.02
CA GLY A 65 -10.89 4.77 5.44
C GLY A 65 -9.41 4.71 5.83
N CYS A 66 -8.70 5.83 5.60
CA CYS A 66 -7.24 5.89 5.66
C CYS A 66 -6.65 5.33 6.97
N CYS A 67 -7.13 5.78 8.13
CA CYS A 67 -6.59 5.30 9.41
C CYS A 67 -6.80 3.79 9.62
N SER A 68 -8.00 3.28 9.28
CA SER A 68 -8.31 1.84 9.37
C SER A 68 -7.45 1.01 8.40
N ASN A 69 -7.26 1.51 7.17
CA ASN A 69 -6.44 0.85 6.16
C ASN A 69 -4.98 0.75 6.63
N PHE A 70 -4.39 1.85 7.12
CA PHE A 70 -3.03 1.81 7.66
C PHE A 70 -2.92 0.87 8.87
N GLN A 71 -3.88 0.91 9.80
CA GLN A 71 -3.88 0.02 10.96
C GLN A 71 -4.01 -1.46 10.60
N SER A 72 -4.71 -1.79 9.51
CA SER A 72 -4.88 -3.17 9.06
C SER A 72 -3.57 -3.81 8.58
N VAL A 73 -2.64 -3.01 8.06
CA VAL A 73 -1.35 -3.49 7.52
C VAL A 73 -0.19 -3.22 8.47
N LEU A 74 -0.15 -2.04 9.09
CA LEU A 74 0.93 -1.63 9.98
C LEU A 74 0.64 -1.93 11.45
N GLY A 75 -0.58 -2.34 11.79
CA GLY A 75 -1.01 -2.61 13.16
C GLY A 75 -1.55 -1.37 13.89
N ARG A 76 -2.17 -1.60 15.05
CA ARG A 76 -2.84 -0.55 15.84
C ARG A 76 -1.87 0.46 16.49
N ASN A 77 -0.63 0.03 16.75
CA ASN A 77 0.36 0.84 17.45
C ASN A 77 1.23 1.61 16.45
N CYS A 78 0.99 2.92 16.29
CA CYS A 78 1.73 3.78 15.38
C CYS A 78 3.25 3.80 15.66
N LEU A 79 3.66 3.62 16.92
CA LEU A 79 5.08 3.57 17.29
C LEU A 79 5.84 2.44 16.60
N PHE A 80 5.18 1.32 16.35
CA PHE A 80 5.81 0.16 15.69
C PHE A 80 5.78 0.23 14.17
N TRP A 81 5.18 1.26 13.57
CA TRP A 81 5.07 1.39 12.11
C TRP A 81 6.43 1.55 11.42
N CYS A 82 7.42 2.12 12.12
CA CYS A 82 8.77 2.31 11.60
C CYS A 82 9.73 1.16 11.92
N PHE A 83 9.30 0.16 12.72
CA PHE A 83 10.17 -0.93 13.16
C PHE A 83 9.83 -2.25 12.44
N PRO A 84 10.83 -3.02 11.97
CA PRO A 84 10.64 -4.33 11.37
C PRO A 84 10.40 -5.40 12.45
N CYS A 85 9.30 -5.29 13.18
CA CYS A 85 8.92 -6.21 14.26
C CYS A 85 7.59 -6.89 13.94
N ASN A 86 7.33 -8.06 14.54
CA ASN A 86 6.01 -8.68 14.46
C ASN A 86 4.97 -7.76 15.14
N ARG A 87 4.03 -7.24 14.35
CA ARG A 87 3.05 -6.22 14.80
C ARG A 87 1.73 -6.84 15.29
N ASN A 88 1.68 -8.17 15.44
CA ASN A 88 0.50 -8.92 15.85
C ASN A 88 -0.76 -8.48 15.09
N LEU A 89 -0.66 -8.55 13.75
CA LEU A 89 -1.74 -8.17 12.84
C LEU A 89 -2.91 -9.14 13.01
N LYS A 90 -4.13 -8.61 12.93
CA LYS A 90 -5.36 -9.41 12.94
C LYS A 90 -5.71 -9.79 11.51
N GLY A 91 -5.99 -11.08 11.28
CA GLY A 91 -6.36 -11.63 9.99
C GLY A 91 -5.57 -12.90 9.68
N ASP A 92 -6.18 -13.80 8.91
CA ASP A 92 -5.56 -15.04 8.45
C ASP A 92 -4.92 -14.90 7.05
N GLY A 93 -5.15 -13.77 6.37
CA GLY A 93 -4.69 -13.50 5.01
C GLY A 93 -5.56 -14.13 3.92
N PHE A 94 -6.62 -14.85 4.29
CA PHE A 94 -7.58 -15.46 3.38
C PHE A 94 -8.89 -14.68 3.32
N VAL A 95 -9.32 -14.12 4.46
CA VAL A 95 -10.57 -13.37 4.57
C VAL A 95 -10.27 -11.92 4.93
N PHE A 96 -10.75 -11.01 4.10
CA PHE A 96 -10.59 -9.57 4.29
C PHE A 96 -11.94 -8.90 4.52
N GLU A 97 -11.96 -7.97 5.46
CA GLU A 97 -13.16 -7.22 5.77
C GLU A 97 -13.43 -6.15 4.69
N ILE A 98 -14.60 -6.27 4.06
CA ILE A 98 -15.06 -5.31 3.05
C ILE A 98 -15.71 -4.08 3.69
N ARG A 99 -15.87 -3.01 2.91
CA ARG A 99 -16.57 -1.79 3.32
C ARG A 99 -18.06 -2.04 3.58
N GLU A 100 -18.61 -1.32 4.55
CA GLU A 100 -19.99 -1.51 5.03
C GLU A 100 -21.04 -1.34 3.94
N ASP A 101 -20.87 -0.39 3.02
CA ASP A 101 -21.80 -0.16 1.91
C ASP A 101 -21.92 -1.36 0.96
N LEU A 102 -20.83 -2.12 0.77
CA LEU A 102 -20.89 -3.36 0.00
C LEU A 102 -21.50 -4.51 0.80
N LYS A 103 -21.24 -4.58 2.10
CA LYS A 103 -21.88 -5.60 2.96
C LYS A 103 -23.41 -5.49 2.90
N GLU A 104 -23.93 -4.27 3.00
CA GLU A 104 -25.37 -4.00 2.91
C GLU A 104 -25.96 -4.36 1.54
N GLN A 105 -25.22 -4.12 0.45
CA GLN A 105 -25.65 -4.50 -0.91
C GLN A 105 -25.74 -6.02 -1.07
N TYR A 106 -24.71 -6.75 -0.65
CA TYR A 106 -24.71 -8.21 -0.71
C TYR A 106 -25.78 -8.84 0.18
N ALA A 107 -26.06 -8.25 1.36
CA ALA A 107 -27.12 -8.75 2.24
C ALA A 107 -28.50 -8.64 1.58
N LYS A 108 -28.81 -7.49 0.97
CA LYS A 108 -30.08 -7.28 0.24
C LYS A 108 -30.21 -8.22 -0.95
N GLU A 109 -29.14 -8.38 -1.73
CA GLU A 109 -29.14 -9.29 -2.87
C GLU A 109 -29.38 -10.74 -2.46
N GLN A 110 -28.86 -11.18 -1.31
CA GLN A 110 -29.13 -12.53 -0.80
C GLN A 110 -30.57 -12.69 -0.30
N GLU A 111 -31.15 -11.66 0.33
CA GLU A 111 -32.57 -11.67 0.71
C GLU A 111 -33.48 -11.78 -0.54
N ASP A 112 -33.19 -11.02 -1.60
CA ASP A 112 -33.95 -11.06 -2.85
C ASP A 112 -33.85 -12.41 -3.59
N ILE A 113 -32.70 -13.10 -3.51
CA ILE A 113 -32.51 -14.43 -4.11
C ILE A 113 -33.28 -15.52 -3.32
N MET A 114 -33.48 -15.32 -2.03
CA MET A 114 -34.14 -16.29 -1.14
C MET A 114 -35.67 -16.08 -1.03
N ALA A 115 -36.18 -14.94 -1.48
CA ALA A 115 -37.60 -14.59 -1.51
C ALA A 115 -38.32 -15.14 -2.76
#